data_AF-A0A3N6E012-F1
#
_entry.id   AF-A0A3N6E012-F1
#
_cell.length_a   1.000
_cell.length_b   1.000
_cell.length_c   1.000
_cell.angle_alpha   90.00
_cell.angle_beta   90.00
_cell.angle_gamma   90.00
#
_symmetry.space_group_name_H-M   'P 1'
#
loop_
_entity.id
_entity.type
_entity.pdbx_description
1 polymer ?
#
loop_
_entity_poly.entity_id
_entity_poly.type
_entity_poly.pdbx_seq_one_letter_code
_entity_poly.pdbx_strand_id
1 'polypeptide(L)'
;MGAKSWWSQTDSRLLEAALGLAAVLVGVFGVLLPALGAAGLMDPMDTREVEAETATRVPGTVTDAVTGHGMTLTGTHRADLVFADPDLGQRLLLALPEIVGSLLLLLILALLFKMARTLRGGDVFVPVNARRLSVIGLAVLAQALLTPVLPALTTEVLVSGTPVAEQVPFSATFTGEYVLLAFLILALGEVFRRGTKLRADTEGLV
;
A
#
# COMPACT_ATOMS: atom_id res chain seq x y z
N MET A 1 42.87 -3.53 11.06
CA MET A 1 41.76 -2.89 11.80
C MET A 1 40.48 -3.64 11.45
N GLY A 2 40.01 -4.54 12.32
CA GLY A 2 38.83 -5.36 12.05
C GLY A 2 37.56 -4.53 12.18
N ALA A 3 36.78 -4.43 11.11
CA ALA A 3 35.44 -3.83 11.17
C ALA A 3 34.59 -4.67 12.14
N LYS A 4 34.26 -4.10 13.30
CA LYS A 4 33.28 -4.71 14.21
C LYS A 4 31.95 -4.78 13.47
N SER A 5 31.55 -5.98 13.06
CA SER A 5 30.20 -6.25 12.58
C SER A 5 29.22 -5.88 13.69
N TRP A 6 28.55 -4.74 13.52
CA TRP A 6 27.59 -4.21 14.49
C TRP A 6 26.27 -5.01 14.51
N TRP A 7 26.10 -5.95 13.58
CA TRP A 7 24.90 -6.78 13.44
C TRP A 7 25.04 -8.06 14.26
N SER A 8 24.23 -8.19 15.31
CA SER A 8 24.21 -9.35 16.19
C SER A 8 23.20 -10.41 15.73
N GLN A 9 23.35 -11.66 16.19
CA GLN A 9 22.35 -12.72 15.93
C GLN A 9 20.98 -12.37 16.52
N THR A 10 20.96 -11.59 17.60
CA THR A 10 19.74 -11.07 18.23
C THR A 10 19.01 -10.09 17.32
N ASP A 11 19.73 -9.19 16.63
CA ASP A 11 19.13 -8.23 15.70
C ASP A 11 18.45 -8.93 14.52
N SER A 12 19.08 -9.98 13.98
CA SER A 12 18.48 -10.79 12.91
C SER A 12 17.20 -11.49 13.37
N ARG A 13 17.15 -12.01 14.60
CA ARG A 13 15.95 -12.67 15.13
C ARG A 13 14.82 -11.66 15.39
N LEU A 14 15.16 -10.48 15.89
CA LEU A 14 14.19 -9.39 16.09
C LEU A 14 13.61 -8.92 14.75
N LEU A 15 14.45 -8.76 13.71
CA LEU A 15 13.98 -8.42 12.37
C LEU A 15 13.06 -9.50 11.78
N GLU A 16 13.44 -10.78 11.89
CA GLU A 16 12.60 -11.90 11.45
C GLU A 16 11.25 -11.91 12.19
N ALA A 17 11.26 -11.72 13.51
CA ALA A 17 10.03 -11.68 14.33
C ALA A 17 9.15 -10.47 13.96
N ALA A 18 9.74 -9.30 13.77
CA ALA A 18 9.02 -8.09 13.38
C ALA A 18 8.38 -8.23 11.99
N LEU A 19 9.12 -8.76 11.00
CA LEU A 19 8.60 -9.02 9.66
C LEU A 19 7.49 -10.09 9.67
N GLY A 20 7.66 -11.14 10.48
CA GLY A 20 6.63 -12.18 10.66
C GLY A 20 5.36 -11.63 11.30
N LEU A 21 5.49 -10.83 12.36
CA LEU A 21 4.36 -10.17 13.02
C LEU A 21 3.65 -9.20 12.06
N ALA A 22 4.41 -8.39 11.32
CA ALA A 22 3.84 -7.49 10.31
C ALA A 22 3.06 -8.28 9.24
N ALA A 23 3.59 -9.41 8.75
CA ALA A 23 2.90 -10.25 7.78
C ALA A 23 1.61 -10.86 8.35
N VAL A 24 1.61 -11.29 9.62
CA VAL A 24 0.39 -11.77 10.29
C VAL A 24 -0.64 -10.66 10.41
N LEU A 25 -0.23 -9.47 10.85
CA LEU A 25 -1.13 -8.32 11.00
C LEU A 25 -1.73 -7.93 9.65
N VAL A 26 -0.91 -7.80 8.59
CA VAL A 26 -1.42 -7.48 7.25
C VAL A 26 -2.33 -8.59 6.72
N GLY A 27 -2.00 -9.86 6.95
CA GLY A 27 -2.83 -10.98 6.53
C GLY A 27 -4.20 -11.01 7.23
N VAL A 28 -4.24 -10.68 8.53
CA VAL A 28 -5.49 -10.62 9.29
C VAL A 28 -6.29 -9.38 8.91
N PHE A 29 -5.72 -8.20 9.08
CA PHE A 29 -6.45 -6.94 8.95
C PHE A 29 -6.66 -6.51 7.51
N GLY A 30 -5.71 -6.78 6.61
CA GLY A 30 -5.77 -6.32 5.23
C GLY A 30 -6.31 -7.35 4.22
N VAL A 31 -6.45 -8.62 4.62
CA VAL A 31 -6.96 -9.68 3.73
C VAL A 31 -8.11 -10.44 4.36
N LEU A 32 -7.92 -11.05 5.53
CA LEU A 32 -8.93 -11.91 6.14
C LEU A 32 -10.19 -11.13 6.53
N LEU A 33 -10.06 -10.02 7.28
CA LEU A 33 -11.23 -9.24 7.71
C LEU A 33 -11.99 -8.63 6.51
N PRO A 34 -11.34 -8.00 5.50
CA PRO A 34 -12.05 -7.51 4.32
C PRO A 34 -12.71 -8.63 3.52
N ALA A 35 -12.09 -9.81 3.42
CA ALA A 35 -12.70 -10.95 2.74
C ALA A 35 -13.92 -11.50 3.49
N LEU A 36 -13.90 -11.53 4.82
CA LEU A 36 -15.05 -11.91 5.65
C LEU A 36 -16.18 -10.87 5.54
N GLY A 37 -15.85 -9.58 5.54
CA GLY A 37 -16.81 -8.50 5.28
C GLY A 37 -17.44 -8.61 3.89
N ALA A 38 -16.62 -8.88 2.86
CA ALA A 38 -17.08 -9.12 1.50
C ALA A 38 -18.04 -10.33 1.39
N ALA A 39 -17.77 -11.38 2.15
CA ALA A 39 -18.63 -12.56 2.23
C ALA A 39 -19.90 -12.36 3.09
N GLY A 40 -20.04 -11.23 3.79
CA GLY A 40 -21.15 -10.96 4.70
C GLY A 40 -21.11 -11.73 6.02
N LEU A 41 -19.93 -12.18 6.43
CA LEU A 41 -19.72 -12.92 7.68
C LEU A 41 -19.38 -12.01 8.88
N MET A 42 -19.12 -10.73 8.62
CA MET A 42 -18.86 -9.67 9.61
C MET A 42 -19.65 -8.41 9.24
N ASP A 43 -19.66 -7.41 10.14
CA ASP A 43 -20.27 -6.11 9.88
C ASP A 43 -19.87 -5.62 8.48
N PRO A 44 -20.86 -5.38 7.61
CA PRO A 44 -20.57 -5.16 6.21
C PRO A 44 -19.82 -3.84 6.03
N MET A 45 -18.84 -3.85 5.12
CA MET A 45 -18.20 -2.61 4.69
C MET A 45 -19.22 -1.84 3.88
N ASP A 46 -19.91 -0.92 4.55
CA ASP A 46 -21.00 -0.15 3.95
C ASP A 46 -20.57 1.26 3.56
N THR A 47 -19.36 1.66 3.93
CA THR A 47 -18.91 3.05 3.79
C THR A 47 -17.64 3.14 2.94
N ARG A 48 -17.63 4.06 1.98
CA ARG A 48 -16.43 4.47 1.25
C ARG A 48 -16.32 5.98 1.18
N GLU A 49 -15.20 6.52 1.64
CA GLU A 49 -14.86 7.93 1.46
C GLU A 49 -14.56 8.21 -0.02
N VAL A 50 -15.13 9.28 -0.55
CA VAL A 50 -14.94 9.76 -1.94
C VAL A 50 -14.75 11.27 -1.99
N GLU A 51 -14.18 11.75 -3.09
CA GLU A 51 -14.17 13.17 -3.42
C GLU A 51 -15.45 13.55 -4.17
N ALA A 52 -16.18 14.53 -3.63
CA ALA A 52 -17.35 15.12 -4.24
C ALA A 52 -16.97 16.32 -5.12
N GLU A 53 -17.68 16.47 -6.25
CA GLU A 53 -17.50 17.59 -7.17
C GLU A 53 -17.72 18.94 -6.47
N THR A 54 -18.75 19.01 -5.62
CA THR A 54 -19.10 20.22 -4.87
C THR A 54 -18.63 20.11 -3.42
N ALA A 55 -17.97 21.16 -2.92
CA ALA A 55 -17.59 21.25 -1.52
C ALA A 55 -18.82 21.13 -0.61
N THR A 56 -18.68 20.36 0.47
CA THR A 56 -19.77 20.16 1.44
C THR A 56 -20.26 21.50 1.97
N ARG A 57 -21.57 21.77 1.91
CA ARG A 57 -22.09 23.06 2.37
C ARG A 57 -22.03 23.13 3.90
N VAL A 58 -21.18 24.01 4.42
CA VAL A 58 -21.16 24.36 5.85
C VAL A 58 -22.46 25.09 6.19
N PRO A 59 -23.17 24.73 7.28
CA PRO A 59 -24.39 25.44 7.67
C PRO A 59 -24.13 26.93 7.87
N GLY A 60 -24.97 27.78 7.25
CA GLY A 60 -24.79 29.24 7.26
C GLY A 60 -24.65 29.84 8.66
N THR A 61 -25.35 29.26 9.65
CA THR A 61 -25.26 29.64 11.07
C THR A 61 -23.84 29.52 11.64
N VAL A 62 -23.05 28.56 11.16
CA VAL A 62 -21.67 28.37 11.59
C VAL A 62 -20.78 29.38 10.86
N THR A 63 -20.93 29.50 9.54
CA THR A 63 -20.15 30.44 8.71
C THR A 63 -20.31 31.89 9.17
N ASP A 64 -21.55 32.31 9.49
CA ASP A 64 -21.85 33.66 9.97
C ASP A 64 -21.19 33.93 11.34
N ALA A 65 -21.15 32.93 12.23
CA ALA A 65 -20.53 33.04 13.54
C ALA A 65 -19.01 33.21 13.47
N VAL A 66 -18.32 32.46 12.59
CA VAL A 66 -16.85 32.58 12.41
C VAL A 66 -16.47 33.85 11.63
N THR A 67 -17.30 34.29 10.68
CA THR A 67 -17.06 35.52 9.91
C THR A 67 -17.03 36.76 10.82
N GLY A 68 -17.88 36.79 11.85
CA GLY A 68 -17.86 37.85 12.88
C GLY A 68 -16.56 37.93 13.68
N HIS A 69 -15.69 36.93 13.58
CA HIS A 69 -14.39 36.84 14.25
C HIS A 69 -13.21 36.89 13.27
N GLY A 70 -13.45 37.29 12.00
CA GLY A 70 -12.41 37.38 10.97
C GLY A 70 -11.91 36.03 10.44
N MET A 71 -12.64 34.95 10.70
CA MET A 71 -12.32 33.60 10.24
C MET A 71 -13.23 33.20 9.08
N THR A 72 -12.69 32.43 8.13
CA THR A 72 -13.46 31.81 7.06
C THR A 72 -13.49 30.29 7.25
N LEU A 73 -14.66 29.69 7.08
CA LEU A 73 -14.85 28.25 7.16
C LEU A 73 -15.43 27.74 5.84
N THR A 74 -14.64 26.96 5.11
CA THR A 74 -15.04 26.34 3.84
C THR A 74 -15.18 24.84 4.02
N GLY A 75 -16.20 24.25 3.41
CA GLY A 75 -16.37 22.81 3.41
C GLY A 75 -15.30 22.08 2.62
N THR A 76 -15.12 20.81 2.93
CA THR A 76 -14.22 19.92 2.20
C THR A 76 -14.95 19.23 1.05
N HIS A 77 -14.20 18.81 0.04
CA HIS A 77 -14.67 17.94 -1.04
C HIS A 77 -14.79 16.47 -0.62
N ARG A 78 -14.77 16.14 0.67
CA ARG A 78 -14.86 14.75 1.16
C ARG A 78 -16.31 14.39 1.49
N ALA A 79 -16.75 13.22 1.05
CA ALA A 79 -18.05 12.65 1.37
C ALA A 79 -17.94 11.14 1.61
N ASP A 80 -18.81 10.59 2.45
CA ASP A 80 -18.92 9.14 2.64
C ASP A 80 -20.09 8.60 1.81
N LEU A 81 -19.80 7.66 0.91
CA LEU A 81 -20.81 6.84 0.25
C LEU A 81 -21.21 5.72 1.20
N VAL A 82 -22.45 5.79 1.68
CA VAL A 82 -23.05 4.74 2.52
C VAL A 82 -24.01 3.89 1.70
N PHE A 83 -23.74 2.59 1.64
CA PHE A 83 -24.59 1.60 0.99
C PHE A 83 -25.48 0.94 2.05
N ALA A 84 -26.80 1.16 1.97
CA ALA A 84 -27.72 0.68 3.00
C ALA A 84 -27.84 -0.87 3.06
N ASP A 85 -27.83 -1.51 1.89
CA ASP A 85 -27.91 -2.97 1.75
C ASP A 85 -27.04 -3.41 0.57
N PRO A 86 -25.70 -3.40 0.70
CA PRO A 86 -24.83 -3.71 -0.43
C PRO A 86 -24.94 -5.19 -0.81
N ASP A 87 -25.10 -5.45 -2.11
CA ASP A 87 -25.04 -6.82 -2.64
C ASP A 87 -23.61 -7.40 -2.59
N LEU A 88 -23.45 -8.69 -2.91
CA LEU A 88 -22.15 -9.35 -2.88
C LEU A 88 -21.12 -8.69 -3.82
N GLY A 89 -21.56 -8.23 -5.00
CA GLY A 89 -20.70 -7.55 -5.96
C GLY A 89 -20.22 -6.20 -5.43
N GLN A 90 -21.11 -5.43 -4.82
CA GLN A 90 -20.78 -4.14 -4.21
C GLN A 90 -19.81 -4.32 -3.03
N ARG A 91 -20.05 -5.29 -2.14
CA ARG A 91 -19.14 -5.61 -1.03
C ARG A 91 -17.77 -6.05 -1.53
N LEU A 92 -17.71 -6.84 -2.60
CA LEU A 92 -16.46 -7.25 -3.22
C LEU A 92 -15.72 -6.04 -3.80
N LEU A 93 -16.41 -5.13 -4.52
CA LEU A 93 -15.83 -3.90 -5.06
C LEU A 93 -15.34 -2.94 -3.98
N LEU A 94 -15.99 -2.92 -2.82
CA LEU A 94 -15.57 -2.12 -1.66
C LEU A 94 -14.26 -2.67 -1.07
N ALA A 95 -14.18 -3.99 -0.85
CA ALA A 95 -13.02 -4.65 -0.26
C ALA A 95 -11.83 -4.84 -1.25
N LEU A 96 -12.08 -4.87 -2.55
CA LEU A 96 -11.07 -5.24 -3.57
C LEU A 96 -9.78 -4.39 -3.50
N PRO A 97 -9.83 -3.04 -3.41
CA PRO A 97 -8.61 -2.24 -3.37
C PRO A 97 -7.74 -2.54 -2.15
N GLU A 98 -8.37 -2.73 -0.98
CA GLU A 98 -7.68 -3.05 0.27
C GLU A 98 -7.04 -4.45 0.20
N ILE A 99 -7.77 -5.45 -0.29
CA ILE A 99 -7.26 -6.81 -0.46
C ILE A 99 -6.05 -6.81 -1.41
N VAL A 100 -6.16 -6.16 -2.57
CA VAL A 100 -5.07 -6.12 -3.56
C VAL A 100 -3.84 -5.42 -2.98
N GLY A 101 -4.01 -4.27 -2.33
CA GLY A 101 -2.92 -3.56 -1.67
C GLY A 101 -2.23 -4.41 -0.59
N SER A 102 -3.02 -5.11 0.22
CA SER A 102 -2.52 -5.97 1.28
C SER A 102 -1.79 -7.21 0.76
N LEU A 103 -2.24 -7.80 -0.35
CA LEU A 103 -1.54 -8.91 -1.01
C LEU A 103 -0.17 -8.49 -1.57
N LEU A 104 -0.07 -7.30 -2.16
CA LEU A 104 1.22 -6.73 -2.60
C LEU A 104 2.14 -6.48 -1.40
N LEU A 105 1.61 -5.93 -0.31
CA LEU A 105 2.38 -5.72 0.91
C LEU A 105 2.85 -7.06 1.52
N LEU A 106 2.02 -8.09 1.55
CA LEU A 106 2.40 -9.43 1.98
C LEU A 106 3.51 -10.02 1.12
N LEU A 107 3.45 -9.83 -0.20
CA LEU A 107 4.52 -10.24 -1.11
C LEU A 107 5.83 -9.54 -0.75
N ILE A 108 5.80 -8.23 -0.52
CA ILE A 108 6.97 -7.44 -0.11
C ILE A 108 7.53 -7.97 1.22
N LEU A 109 6.69 -8.12 2.24
CA LEU A 109 7.08 -8.64 3.56
C LEU A 109 7.65 -10.05 3.48
N ALA A 110 7.07 -10.93 2.66
CA ALA A 110 7.56 -12.29 2.46
C ALA A 110 8.95 -12.30 1.79
N LEU A 111 9.19 -11.41 0.83
CA LEU A 111 10.49 -11.28 0.17
C LEU A 111 11.54 -10.68 1.12
N LEU A 112 11.18 -9.67 1.91
CA LEU A 112 12.02 -9.11 2.96
C LEU A 112 12.37 -10.15 4.03
N PHE A 113 11.40 -10.96 4.45
CA PHE A 113 11.61 -12.05 5.40
C PHE A 113 12.59 -13.10 4.84
N LYS A 114 12.43 -13.48 3.57
CA LYS A 114 13.38 -14.37 2.89
C LYS A 114 14.78 -13.77 2.80
N MET A 115 14.90 -12.45 2.58
CA MET A 115 16.18 -11.74 2.59
C MET A 115 16.80 -11.71 3.99
N ALA A 116 16.04 -11.38 5.03
CA ALA A 116 16.51 -11.38 6.42
C ALA A 116 17.08 -12.75 6.82
N ARG A 117 16.41 -13.84 6.44
CA ARG A 117 16.90 -15.21 6.65
C ARG A 117 18.23 -15.51 5.94
N THR A 118 18.43 -14.97 4.73
CA THR A 118 19.72 -15.14 4.03
C THR A 118 20.83 -14.30 4.65
N LEU A 119 20.53 -13.11 5.16
CA LEU A 119 21.51 -12.27 5.86
C LEU A 119 22.01 -12.95 7.14
N ARG A 120 21.13 -13.65 7.86
CA ARG A 120 21.51 -14.48 9.00
C ARG A 120 22.49 -15.61 8.64
N GLY A 121 22.48 -16.06 7.39
CA GLY A 121 23.45 -17.03 6.86
C GLY A 121 24.84 -16.45 6.56
N GLY A 122 25.03 -15.14 6.68
CA GLY A 122 26.33 -14.48 6.55
C GLY A 122 26.70 -14.00 5.15
N ASP A 123 25.92 -14.32 4.11
CA ASP A 123 26.16 -13.84 2.74
C ASP A 123 25.05 -12.89 2.28
N VAL A 124 25.43 -11.61 2.16
CA VAL A 124 24.56 -10.52 1.71
C VAL A 124 24.43 -10.52 0.18
N PHE A 125 25.46 -10.97 -0.53
CA PHE A 125 25.62 -10.84 -1.97
C PHE A 125 25.30 -12.13 -2.72
N VAL A 126 24.18 -12.76 -2.35
CA VAL A 126 23.66 -13.90 -3.11
C VAL A 126 22.85 -13.37 -4.30
N PRO A 127 23.06 -13.84 -5.54
CA PRO A 127 22.32 -13.38 -6.73
C PRO A 127 20.79 -13.45 -6.57
N VAL A 128 20.31 -14.38 -5.74
CA VAL A 128 18.89 -14.54 -5.40
C VAL A 128 18.34 -13.29 -4.70
N ASN A 129 19.11 -12.61 -3.86
CA ASN A 129 18.68 -11.40 -3.16
C ASN A 129 18.53 -10.20 -4.09
N ALA A 130 19.39 -10.10 -5.13
CA ALA A 130 19.21 -9.09 -6.17
C ALA A 130 17.85 -9.26 -6.88
N ARG A 131 17.50 -10.49 -7.25
CA ARG A 131 16.19 -10.80 -7.86
C ARG A 131 15.03 -10.48 -6.92
N ARG A 132 15.14 -10.83 -5.63
CA ARG A 132 14.11 -10.50 -4.62
C ARG A 132 13.90 -8.99 -4.52
N LEU A 133 14.99 -8.22 -4.50
CA LEU A 133 14.93 -6.76 -4.42
C LEU A 133 14.29 -6.13 -5.66
N SER A 134 14.58 -6.65 -6.86
CA SER A 134 13.88 -6.22 -8.08
C SER A 134 12.37 -6.52 -8.02
N VAL A 135 11.97 -7.69 -7.51
CA VAL A 135 10.54 -8.02 -7.34
C VAL A 135 9.88 -7.10 -6.31
N ILE A 136 10.56 -6.76 -5.22
CA ILE A 136 10.07 -5.77 -4.23
C ILE A 136 9.87 -4.42 -4.93
N GLY A 137 10.85 -3.94 -5.69
CA GLY A 137 10.73 -2.68 -6.43
C GLY A 137 9.56 -2.65 -7.40
N LEU A 138 9.33 -3.75 -8.14
CA LEU A 138 8.17 -3.90 -9.01
C LEU A 138 6.85 -3.95 -8.24
N ALA A 139 6.79 -4.63 -7.09
CA ALA A 139 5.60 -4.68 -6.25
C ALA A 139 5.26 -3.30 -5.68
N VAL A 140 6.26 -2.54 -5.23
CA VAL A 140 6.09 -1.14 -4.77
C VAL A 140 5.63 -0.25 -5.93
N LEU A 141 6.18 -0.42 -7.13
CA LEU A 141 5.73 0.33 -8.32
C LEU A 141 4.26 0.01 -8.64
N ALA A 142 3.91 -1.27 -8.64
CA ALA A 142 2.54 -1.71 -8.88
C ALA A 142 1.59 -1.12 -7.82
N GLN A 143 1.99 -1.12 -6.55
CA GLN A 143 1.21 -0.51 -5.46
C GLN A 143 1.05 1.00 -5.68
N ALA A 144 2.11 1.73 -6.04
CA ALA A 144 2.04 3.17 -6.30
C ALA A 144 1.06 3.53 -7.43
N LEU A 145 0.90 2.65 -8.42
CA LEU A 145 -0.03 2.85 -9.53
C LEU A 145 -1.44 2.38 -9.20
N LEU A 146 -1.58 1.24 -8.51
CA LEU A 146 -2.88 0.63 -8.22
C LEU A 146 -3.59 1.29 -7.04
N THR A 147 -2.88 1.85 -6.06
CA THR A 147 -3.48 2.50 -4.89
C THR A 147 -4.44 3.64 -5.26
N PRO A 148 -4.13 4.57 -6.17
CA PRO A 148 -5.11 5.57 -6.60
C PRO A 148 -6.09 5.05 -7.65
N VAL A 149 -5.67 4.12 -8.52
CA VAL A 149 -6.48 3.67 -9.67
C VAL A 149 -7.57 2.68 -9.27
N LEU A 150 -7.28 1.71 -8.40
CA LEU A 150 -8.27 0.70 -8.02
C LEU A 150 -9.46 1.30 -7.27
N PRO A 151 -9.29 2.14 -6.24
CA PRO A 151 -10.41 2.83 -5.61
C PRO A 151 -11.21 3.63 -6.62
N ALA A 152 -10.56 4.46 -7.46
CA ALA A 152 -11.26 5.26 -8.47
C ALA A 152 -12.10 4.42 -9.43
N LEU A 153 -11.55 3.30 -9.95
CA LEU A 153 -12.28 2.39 -10.83
C LEU A 153 -13.42 1.67 -10.12
N THR A 154 -13.19 1.17 -8.90
CA THR A 154 -14.25 0.48 -8.14
C THR A 154 -15.36 1.45 -7.74
N THR A 155 -15.04 2.70 -7.40
CA THR A 155 -16.02 3.76 -7.14
C THR A 155 -16.84 4.06 -8.38
N GLU A 156 -16.20 4.25 -9.53
CA GLU A 156 -16.90 4.49 -10.81
C GLU A 156 -17.91 3.38 -11.10
N VAL A 157 -17.50 2.12 -10.93
CA VAL A 157 -18.41 0.97 -11.11
C VAL A 157 -19.54 0.96 -10.08
N LEU A 158 -19.27 1.32 -8.83
CA LEU A 158 -20.28 1.37 -7.75
C LEU A 158 -21.32 2.47 -7.95
N VAL A 159 -20.92 3.63 -8.47
CA VAL A 159 -21.83 4.77 -8.69
C VAL A 159 -22.49 4.76 -10.06
N SER A 160 -21.96 3.98 -11.01
CA SER A 160 -22.48 3.89 -12.38
C SER A 160 -23.97 3.57 -12.41
N GLY A 161 -24.74 4.35 -13.16
CA GLY A 161 -26.20 4.18 -13.27
C GLY A 161 -27.00 4.73 -12.08
N THR A 162 -26.36 5.43 -11.14
CA THR A 162 -27.03 6.12 -10.02
C THR A 162 -26.99 7.64 -10.21
N PRO A 163 -27.91 8.41 -9.57
CA PRO A 163 -27.85 9.87 -9.56
C PRO A 163 -26.59 10.44 -8.89
N VAL A 164 -25.83 9.61 -8.16
CA VAL A 164 -24.61 10.02 -7.45
C VAL A 164 -23.41 10.08 -8.40
N ALA A 165 -23.45 9.41 -9.56
CA ALA A 165 -22.36 9.40 -10.54
C ALA A 165 -21.97 10.82 -11.00
N GLU A 166 -22.95 11.72 -11.14
CA GLU A 166 -22.69 13.11 -11.54
C GLU A 166 -21.95 13.90 -10.44
N GLN A 167 -22.05 13.49 -9.17
CA GLN A 167 -21.46 14.21 -8.03
C GLN A 167 -20.11 13.63 -7.59
N VAL A 168 -19.73 12.46 -8.07
CA VAL A 168 -18.48 11.76 -7.70
C VAL A 168 -17.66 11.55 -8.96
N PRO A 169 -16.83 12.52 -9.37
CA PRO A 169 -16.04 12.41 -10.58
C PRO A 169 -14.94 11.35 -10.41
N PHE A 170 -14.55 10.73 -11.52
CA PHE A 170 -13.35 9.89 -11.55
C PHE A 170 -12.11 10.74 -11.22
N SER A 171 -11.53 10.51 -10.04
CA SER A 171 -10.32 11.19 -9.56
C SER A 171 -9.30 10.15 -9.11
N ALA A 172 -8.08 10.24 -9.66
CA ALA A 172 -6.95 9.41 -9.25
C ALA A 172 -5.73 10.30 -9.07
N THR A 173 -5.36 10.56 -7.82
CA THR A 173 -4.20 11.39 -7.49
C THR A 173 -2.94 10.54 -7.38
N PHE A 174 -1.94 10.84 -8.20
CA PHE A 174 -0.66 10.14 -8.18
C PHE A 174 0.37 10.94 -7.40
N THR A 175 0.95 10.33 -6.37
CA THR A 175 2.10 10.90 -5.66
C THR A 175 3.39 10.33 -6.23
N GLY A 176 4.23 11.19 -6.83
CA GLY A 176 5.49 10.78 -7.45
C GLY A 176 6.52 10.20 -6.47
N GLU A 177 6.37 10.44 -5.17
CA GLU A 177 7.27 9.95 -4.12
C GLU A 177 7.37 8.41 -4.09
N TYR A 178 6.24 7.71 -4.20
CA TYR A 178 6.21 6.25 -4.16
C TYR A 178 6.75 5.63 -5.45
N VAL A 179 6.55 6.30 -6.59
CA VAL A 179 7.14 5.91 -7.88
C VAL A 179 8.65 6.06 -7.82
N LEU A 180 9.15 7.18 -7.29
CA LEU A 180 10.57 7.40 -7.08
C LEU A 180 11.16 6.33 -6.14
N LEU A 181 10.49 6.05 -5.01
CA LEU A 181 10.90 4.99 -4.09
C LEU A 181 11.03 3.63 -4.80
N ALA A 182 10.04 3.27 -5.63
CA ALA A 182 10.08 2.03 -6.40
C ALA A 182 11.29 1.96 -7.33
N PHE A 183 11.58 3.05 -8.05
CA PHE A 183 12.77 3.14 -8.91
C PHE A 183 14.07 3.07 -8.12
N LEU A 184 14.15 3.67 -6.94
CA LEU A 184 15.32 3.57 -6.07
C LEU A 184 15.55 2.13 -5.61
N ILE A 185 14.50 1.40 -5.23
CA ILE A 185 14.59 -0.02 -4.87
C ILE A 185 15.04 -0.87 -6.08
N LEU A 186 14.49 -0.61 -7.26
CA LEU A 186 14.90 -1.29 -8.51
C LEU A 186 16.37 -1.02 -8.83
N ALA A 187 16.82 0.23 -8.70
CA ALA A 187 18.20 0.62 -8.89
C ALA A 187 19.11 -0.10 -7.89
N LEU A 188 18.69 -0.22 -6.63
CA LEU A 188 19.44 -0.98 -5.62
C LEU A 188 19.54 -2.47 -6.00
N GLY A 189 18.46 -3.07 -6.51
CA GLY A 189 18.47 -4.43 -7.05
C GLY A 189 19.50 -4.63 -8.17
N GLU A 190 19.59 -3.67 -9.08
CA GLU A 190 20.57 -3.68 -10.17
C GLU A 190 22.01 -3.51 -9.68
N VAL A 191 22.24 -2.64 -8.68
CA VAL A 191 23.56 -2.49 -8.03
C VAL A 191 23.99 -3.82 -7.39
N PHE A 192 23.08 -4.50 -6.68
CA PHE A 192 23.37 -5.81 -6.10
C PHE A 192 23.70 -6.83 -7.20
N ARG A 193 22.93 -6.86 -8.29
CA ARG A 193 23.19 -7.77 -9.42
C ARG A 193 24.58 -7.55 -10.02
N ARG A 194 24.96 -6.29 -10.29
CA ARG A 194 26.30 -5.96 -10.81
C ARG A 194 27.39 -6.32 -9.80
N GLY A 195 27.19 -6.06 -8.52
CA GLY A 195 28.11 -6.43 -7.45
C GLY A 195 28.38 -7.94 -7.38
N THR A 196 27.32 -8.76 -7.50
CA THR A 196 27.47 -10.22 -7.54
C THR A 196 28.24 -10.71 -8.77
N LYS A 197 28.05 -10.07 -9.93
CA LYS A 197 28.79 -10.40 -11.15
C LYS A 197 30.29 -10.09 -11.00
N LEU A 198 30.62 -8.90 -10.50
CA LEU A 198 32.02 -8.49 -10.30
C LEU A 198 32.75 -9.43 -9.33
N ARG A 199 32.08 -9.86 -8.26
CA ARG A 199 32.65 -10.83 -7.31
C ARG A 199 32.96 -12.17 -7.98
N ALA A 200 32.02 -12.70 -8.76
CA ALA A 200 32.22 -13.96 -9.49
C ALA A 200 33.40 -13.86 -10.49
N ASP A 201 33.52 -12.73 -11.18
CA ASP A 201 34.63 -12.49 -12.12
C ASP A 201 35.99 -12.38 -11.41
N THR A 202 36.03 -11.90 -10.16
CA THR A 202 37.28 -11.76 -9.39
C THR A 202 37.73 -13.07 -8.74
N GLU A 203 36.78 -13.89 -8.26
CA GLU A 203 37.06 -15.21 -7.67
C GLU A 203 37.44 -16.25 -8.74
N GLY A 204 37.10 -16.04 -10.01
CA GLY A 204 37.47 -16.92 -11.13
C GLY A 204 38.85 -16.64 -11.78
N LEU A 205 39.58 -15.64 -11.29
CA LEU A 205 40.90 -15.23 -11.82
C LEU A 205 42.09 -15.69 -10.93
N VAL A 206 41.83 -16.49 -9.89
CA VAL A 206 42.84 -17.02 -8.96
C VAL A 206 42.97 -18.53 -9.12
#